data_AF-A0A1G3QYU9-F1
#
_entry.id   AF-A0A1G3QYU9-F1
#
_cell.length_a   1.000
_cell.length_b   1.000
_cell.length_c   1.000
_cell.angle_alpha   90.00
_cell.angle_beta   90.00
_cell.angle_gamma   90.00
#
_symmetry.space_group_name_H-M   'P 1'
#
loop_
_entity.id
_entity.type
_entity.pdbx_description
1 polymer ?
#
loop_
_entity_poly.entity_id
_entity_poly.type
_entity_poly.pdbx_seq_one_letter_code
_entity_poly.pdbx_strand_id
1 'polypeptide(L)'
;MYQINITEVMVDAEPQEIITNDNLNARVDAQVYFKVKPDEDSVKASTYNVFNYQRQIVNLARTTLRNIIGTMTLKSANSERGKINSELQKTLRDETGSWGIEIVRTELKEIDPPKDVQETMNKVVKAENEKIAAVDFATAQETMADGARRASIKQAEGVRQAKILEAEGE
;
A
#
# COMPACT_ATOMS: atom_id res chain seq x y z
N MET A 1 43.82 13.59 6.60
CA MET A 1 42.64 14.19 7.27
C MET A 1 41.42 13.59 6.60
N TYR A 2 40.55 12.90 7.33
CA TYR A 2 39.30 12.36 6.77
C TYR A 2 38.24 13.46 6.81
N GLN A 3 37.69 13.83 5.66
CA GLN A 3 36.54 14.72 5.58
C GLN A 3 35.29 13.85 5.45
N ILE A 4 34.37 13.98 6.41
CA ILE A 4 33.11 13.24 6.42
C ILE A 4 31.99 14.23 6.19
N ASN A 5 31.15 13.93 5.20
CA ASN A 5 29.95 14.71 4.96
C ASN A 5 28.86 14.30 5.97
N ILE A 6 28.39 15.27 6.75
CA ILE A 6 27.32 15.11 7.74
C ILE A 6 25.95 15.58 7.23
N THR A 7 25.87 16.08 5.99
CA THR A 7 24.59 16.43 5.38
C THR A 7 23.78 15.17 5.06
N GLU A 8 22.49 15.34 4.83
CA GLU A 8 21.65 14.27 4.28
C GLU A 8 22.20 13.82 2.92
N VAL A 9 22.33 12.51 2.76
CA VAL A 9 22.74 11.84 1.53
C VAL A 9 21.71 10.78 1.21
N MET A 10 21.46 10.60 -0.09
CA MET A 10 20.59 9.58 -0.62
C MET A 10 21.43 8.44 -1.21
N VAL A 11 20.99 7.21 -0.98
CA VAL A 11 21.46 6.01 -1.71
C VAL A 11 20.27 5.26 -2.28
N ASP A 12 20.42 4.75 -3.49
CA ASP A 12 19.44 3.88 -4.14
C ASP A 12 19.72 2.41 -3.77
N ALA A 13 18.70 1.73 -3.26
CA ALA A 13 18.68 0.28 -3.17
C ALA A 13 18.29 -0.27 -4.54
N GLU A 14 19.27 -0.79 -5.27
CA GLU A 14 19.09 -1.27 -6.65
C GLU A 14 17.92 -2.26 -6.78
N PRO A 15 17.18 -2.22 -7.91
CA PRO A 15 16.08 -3.13 -8.16
C PRO A 15 16.49 -4.60 -8.02
N GLN A 16 15.63 -5.37 -7.35
CA GLN A 16 15.79 -6.81 -7.20
C GLN A 16 14.46 -7.53 -7.41
N GLU A 17 14.54 -8.76 -7.91
CA GLU A 17 13.40 -9.65 -8.02
C GLU A 17 13.16 -10.35 -6.68
N ILE A 18 11.93 -10.25 -6.18
CA ILE A 18 11.47 -10.83 -4.93
C ILE A 18 10.19 -11.61 -5.22
N ILE A 19 10.05 -12.77 -4.57
CA ILE A 19 8.83 -13.57 -4.59
C ILE A 19 7.98 -13.14 -3.40
N THR A 20 6.74 -12.73 -3.66
CA THR A 20 5.75 -12.37 -2.64
C THR A 20 5.15 -13.61 -1.97
N ASN A 21 4.38 -13.42 -0.90
CA ASN A 21 3.73 -14.52 -0.17
C ASN A 21 2.78 -15.35 -1.05
N ASP A 22 2.16 -14.73 -2.05
CA ASP A 22 1.28 -15.34 -3.04
C ASP A 22 2.03 -15.93 -4.25
N ASN A 23 3.33 -16.17 -4.13
CA ASN A 23 4.20 -16.75 -5.17
C ASN A 23 4.24 -15.96 -6.49
N LEU A 24 4.10 -14.63 -6.41
CA LEU A 24 4.25 -13.76 -7.57
C LEU A 24 5.65 -13.13 -7.56
N ASN A 25 6.27 -13.07 -8.73
CA ASN A 25 7.51 -12.32 -8.89
C ASN A 25 7.20 -10.82 -8.93
N ALA A 26 8.01 -10.01 -8.26
CA ALA A 26 7.94 -8.56 -8.35
C ALA A 26 9.35 -7.97 -8.31
N ARG A 27 9.59 -6.96 -9.16
CA ARG A 27 10.78 -6.13 -9.12
C ARG A 27 10.53 -4.98 -8.16
N VAL A 28 11.38 -4.83 -7.16
CA VAL A 28 11.21 -3.81 -6.11
C VAL A 28 12.51 -3.04 -5.92
N ASP A 29 12.40 -1.72 -5.81
CA ASP A 29 13.49 -0.80 -5.49
C ASP A 29 13.06 0.28 -4.49
N ALA A 30 14.04 0.90 -3.84
CA ALA A 30 13.79 1.93 -2.82
C ALA A 30 14.95 2.90 -2.71
N GLN A 31 14.71 4.02 -2.02
CA GLN A 31 15.72 5.01 -1.67
C GLN A 31 15.84 5.11 -0.15
N VAL A 32 17.06 5.30 0.32
CA VAL A 32 17.34 5.54 1.73
C VAL A 32 18.04 6.89 1.87
N TYR A 33 17.47 7.75 2.69
CA TYR A 33 18.04 9.04 3.06
C TYR A 33 18.63 8.90 4.46
N PHE A 34 19.92 9.16 4.59
CA PHE A 34 20.62 9.05 5.85
C PHE A 34 21.62 10.19 6.01
N LYS A 35 22.10 10.39 7.25
CA LYS A 35 23.20 11.31 7.55
C LYS A 35 24.08 10.72 8.65
N VAL A 36 25.35 11.08 8.64
CA VAL A 36 26.23 10.84 9.79
C VAL A 36 25.89 11.87 10.86
N LYS A 37 25.73 11.44 12.11
CA LYS A 37 25.47 12.39 13.20
C LYS A 37 26.69 13.30 13.42
N PRO A 38 26.49 14.58 13.77
CA PRO A 38 27.56 15.57 13.83
C PRO A 38 28.51 15.40 15.04
N ASP A 39 28.16 14.56 16.02
CA ASP A 39 29.00 14.30 17.17
C ASP A 39 30.28 13.53 16.80
N GLU A 40 31.39 13.86 17.47
CA GLU A 40 32.72 13.33 17.16
C GLU A 40 32.76 11.78 17.27
N ASP A 41 32.03 11.22 18.22
CA ASP A 41 31.94 9.78 18.43
C ASP A 41 31.24 9.08 17.28
N SER A 42 30.13 9.62 16.76
CA SER A 42 29.44 9.09 15.58
C SER A 42 30.28 9.22 14.31
N VAL A 43 31.02 10.32 14.14
CA VAL A 43 31.93 10.49 13.01
C VAL A 43 33.05 9.42 13.07
N LYS A 44 33.63 9.18 14.24
CA LYS A 44 34.59 8.08 14.45
C LYS A 44 33.95 6.71 14.20
N ALA A 45 32.77 6.45 14.75
CA ALA A 45 32.03 5.20 14.58
C ALA A 45 31.73 4.91 13.10
N SER A 46 31.36 5.92 12.31
CA SER A 46 31.09 5.76 10.87
C SER A 46 32.32 5.34 10.06
N THR A 47 33.52 5.55 10.61
CA THR A 47 34.80 5.16 10.00
C THR A 47 35.33 3.84 10.55
N TYR A 48 35.17 3.60 11.85
CA TYR A 48 35.78 2.48 12.55
C TYR A 48 34.87 1.25 12.64
N ASN A 49 33.56 1.44 12.78
CA ASN A 49 32.64 0.34 13.05
C ASN A 49 32.11 -0.30 11.76
N VAL A 50 32.19 0.39 10.63
CA VAL A 50 31.69 -0.09 9.34
C VAL A 50 32.56 0.37 8.19
N PHE A 51 32.93 -0.56 7.33
CA PHE A 51 33.62 -0.24 6.08
C PHE A 51 32.59 0.07 4.99
N ASN A 52 32.69 1.26 4.39
CA ASN A 52 31.78 1.72 3.33
C ASN A 52 30.29 1.58 3.73
N TYR A 53 29.87 2.39 4.70
CA TYR A 53 28.50 2.38 5.20
C TYR A 53 27.45 2.56 4.10
N GLN A 54 27.73 3.33 3.03
CA GLN A 54 26.79 3.50 1.91
C GLN A 54 26.42 2.16 1.29
N ARG A 55 27.42 1.35 0.94
CA ARG A 55 27.21 0.01 0.38
C ARG A 55 26.51 -0.91 1.38
N GLN A 56 26.86 -0.82 2.65
CA GLN A 56 26.26 -1.66 3.69
C GLN A 56 24.78 -1.31 3.92
N ILE A 57 24.42 -0.02 3.90
CA ILE A 57 23.03 0.45 3.96
C ILE A 57 22.23 -0.07 2.77
N VAL A 58 22.79 -0.02 1.55
CA VAL A 58 22.13 -0.57 0.35
C VAL A 58 21.88 -2.08 0.50
N ASN A 59 22.87 -2.84 0.95
CA ASN A 59 22.72 -4.28 1.15
C ASN A 59 21.70 -4.63 2.23
N LEU A 60 21.70 -3.86 3.33
CA LEU A 60 20.74 -4.05 4.41
C LEU A 60 19.33 -3.71 3.94
N ALA A 61 19.15 -2.60 3.22
CA ALA A 61 17.86 -2.22 2.66
C ALA A 61 17.31 -3.29 1.70
N ARG A 62 18.16 -3.86 0.85
CA ARG A 62 17.77 -4.96 -0.05
C ARG A 62 17.32 -6.20 0.72
N THR A 63 18.04 -6.58 1.77
CA THR A 63 17.71 -7.77 2.57
C THR A 63 16.41 -7.55 3.34
N THR A 64 16.23 -6.37 3.94
CA THR A 64 15.02 -6.00 4.66
C THR A 64 13.81 -5.93 3.74
N LEU A 65 13.93 -5.32 2.55
CA LEU A 65 12.87 -5.31 1.54
C LEU A 65 12.44 -6.72 1.14
N ARG A 66 13.40 -7.63 0.91
CA ARG A 66 13.10 -9.03 0.59
C ARG A 66 12.28 -9.70 1.69
N ASN A 67 12.65 -9.49 2.95
CA ASN A 67 11.95 -10.07 4.09
C ASN A 67 10.54 -9.50 4.23
N ILE A 68 10.37 -8.18 4.15
CA ILE A 68 9.05 -7.53 4.28
C ILE A 68 8.14 -7.99 3.14
N ILE A 69 8.57 -7.83 1.88
CA ILE A 69 7.77 -8.17 0.70
C ILE A 69 7.47 -9.68 0.63
N GLY A 70 8.39 -10.54 1.05
CA GLY A 70 8.15 -11.99 1.10
C GLY A 70 7.05 -12.41 2.08
N THR A 71 6.72 -11.57 3.07
CA THR A 71 5.60 -11.81 3.99
C THR A 71 4.27 -11.21 3.54
N MET A 72 4.28 -10.42 2.46
CA MET A 72 3.11 -9.71 1.95
C MET A 72 2.65 -10.28 0.61
N THR A 73 1.36 -10.13 0.31
CA THR A 73 0.85 -10.37 -1.06
C THR A 73 1.23 -9.19 -1.95
N LEU A 74 1.28 -9.40 -3.27
CA LEU A 74 1.56 -8.31 -4.23
C LEU A 74 0.55 -7.15 -4.12
N LYS A 75 -0.72 -7.49 -3.85
CA LYS A 75 -1.78 -6.48 -3.62
C LYS A 75 -1.51 -5.65 -2.37
N SER A 76 -1.21 -6.31 -1.25
CA SER A 76 -0.89 -5.64 0.02
C SER A 76 0.36 -4.78 -0.10
N ALA A 77 1.41 -5.27 -0.78
CA ALA A 77 2.63 -4.51 -1.01
C ALA A 77 2.37 -3.20 -1.77
N ASN A 78 1.49 -3.25 -2.77
CA ASN A 78 1.06 -2.07 -3.53
C ASN A 78 0.18 -1.11 -2.73
N SER A 79 -0.72 -1.60 -1.88
CA SER A 79 -1.63 -0.75 -1.09
C SER A 79 -1.04 -0.21 0.20
N GLU A 80 -0.11 -0.94 0.84
CA GLU A 80 0.43 -0.65 2.16
C GLU A 80 1.87 -0.10 2.10
N ARG A 81 2.20 0.72 1.09
CA ARG A 81 3.55 1.30 0.91
C ARG A 81 4.07 2.01 2.17
N GLY A 82 3.20 2.71 2.89
CA GLY A 82 3.57 3.39 4.14
C GLY A 82 4.04 2.43 5.24
N LYS A 83 3.48 1.23 5.31
CA LYS A 83 3.90 0.19 6.26
C LYS A 83 5.28 -0.34 5.91
N ILE A 84 5.53 -0.61 4.63
CA ILE A 84 6.85 -1.03 4.12
C ILE A 84 7.90 0.03 4.43
N ASN A 85 7.61 1.31 4.15
CA ASN A 85 8.52 2.41 4.45
C ASN A 85 8.85 2.47 5.95
N SER A 86 7.82 2.40 6.82
CA SER A 86 8.02 2.44 8.27
C SER A 86 8.82 1.26 8.81
N GLU A 87 8.55 0.04 8.36
CA GLU A 87 9.28 -1.17 8.78
C GLU A 87 10.73 -1.13 8.29
N LEU A 88 10.94 -0.77 7.02
CA LEU A 88 12.28 -0.60 6.45
C LEU A 88 13.08 0.45 7.21
N GLN A 89 12.48 1.62 7.51
CA GLN A 89 13.15 2.68 8.27
C GLN A 89 13.55 2.18 9.66
N LYS A 90 12.65 1.48 10.36
CA LYS A 90 12.89 0.96 11.70
C LYS A 90 14.06 -0.02 11.72
N THR A 91 14.03 -1.05 10.87
CA THR A 91 15.10 -2.05 10.81
C THR A 91 16.44 -1.43 10.43
N LEU A 92 16.46 -0.52 9.45
CA LEU A 92 17.70 0.18 9.09
C LEU A 92 18.24 1.01 10.26
N ARG A 93 17.38 1.75 10.97
CA ARG A 93 17.77 2.58 12.10
C ARG A 93 18.40 1.75 13.23
N ASP A 94 17.82 0.61 13.55
CA ASP A 94 18.28 -0.25 14.64
C ASP A 94 19.69 -0.79 14.36
N GLU A 95 19.94 -1.23 13.12
CA GLU A 95 21.23 -1.77 12.69
C GLU A 95 22.31 -0.69 12.52
N THR A 96 21.96 0.46 11.91
CA THR A 96 22.92 1.53 11.61
C THR A 96 23.22 2.43 12.82
N GLY A 97 22.47 2.30 13.92
CA GLY A 97 22.65 3.11 15.12
C GLY A 97 24.05 2.96 15.72
N SER A 98 24.63 1.76 15.67
CA SER A 98 25.99 1.47 16.13
C SER A 98 27.09 2.09 15.24
N TRP A 99 26.73 2.53 14.03
CA TRP A 99 27.66 3.14 13.06
C TRP A 99 27.70 4.67 13.15
N GLY A 100 26.96 5.28 14.08
CA GLY A 100 26.84 6.74 14.15
C GLY A 100 25.99 7.34 13.01
N ILE A 101 25.15 6.52 12.38
CA ILE A 101 24.33 6.90 11.23
C ILE A 101 22.86 7.01 11.64
N GLU A 102 22.24 8.10 11.20
CA GLU A 102 20.82 8.36 11.38
C GLU A 102 20.07 8.18 10.06
N ILE A 103 19.08 7.29 10.05
CA ILE A 103 18.15 7.12 8.92
C ILE A 103 17.04 8.17 9.04
N VAL A 104 17.03 9.10 8.09
CA VAL A 104 16.07 10.21 8.02
C VAL A 104 14.73 9.72 7.49
N ARG A 105 14.73 9.06 6.32
CA ARG A 105 13.55 8.45 5.71
C ARG A 105 13.92 7.36 4.72
N THR A 106 12.97 6.49 4.43
CA THR A 106 13.04 5.46 3.39
C THR A 106 11.83 5.62 2.49
N GLU A 107 12.05 5.46 1.19
CA GLU A 107 10.99 5.61 0.19
C GLU A 107 11.04 4.45 -0.78
N LEU A 108 10.00 3.63 -0.77
CA LEU A 108 9.77 2.63 -1.81
C LEU A 108 9.49 3.34 -3.13
N LYS A 109 10.22 2.99 -4.20
CA LYS A 109 10.07 3.62 -5.52
C LYS A 109 9.01 2.92 -6.35
N GLU A 110 9.29 1.71 -6.80
CA GLU A 110 8.40 0.93 -7.67
C GLU A 110 8.24 -0.51 -7.16
N ILE A 111 7.06 -1.08 -7.41
CA ILE A 111 6.78 -2.51 -7.27
C ILE A 111 6.17 -2.97 -8.59
N ASP A 112 7.02 -3.57 -9.43
CA ASP A 112 6.64 -3.96 -10.78
C ASP A 112 6.56 -5.49 -10.90
N PRO A 113 5.35 -6.07 -10.97
CA PRO A 113 5.20 -7.46 -11.38
C PRO A 113 5.54 -7.63 -12.86
N PRO A 114 5.94 -8.83 -13.30
CA PRO A 114 6.13 -9.11 -14.73
C PRO A 114 4.79 -9.02 -15.48
N LYS A 115 4.88 -8.73 -16.78
CA LYS A 115 3.72 -8.35 -17.62
C LYS A 115 2.61 -9.40 -17.65
N ASP A 116 2.98 -10.68 -17.64
CA ASP A 116 2.08 -11.82 -17.62
C ASP A 116 1.21 -11.86 -16.35
N VAL A 117 1.83 -11.61 -15.20
CA VAL A 117 1.14 -11.49 -13.90
C VAL A 117 0.22 -10.28 -13.92
N GLN A 118 0.72 -9.13 -14.41
CA GLN A 118 -0.06 -7.89 -14.48
C GLN A 118 -1.32 -8.05 -15.35
N GLU A 119 -1.19 -8.67 -16.53
CA GLU A 119 -2.33 -8.96 -17.41
C GLU A 119 -3.35 -9.90 -16.75
N THR A 120 -2.87 -10.93 -16.06
CA THR A 120 -3.73 -11.89 -15.36
C THR A 120 -4.48 -11.22 -14.22
N MET A 121 -3.79 -10.41 -13.41
CA MET A 121 -4.41 -9.63 -12.33
C MET A 121 -5.45 -8.66 -12.87
N ASN A 122 -5.15 -7.95 -13.96
CA ASN A 122 -6.09 -7.02 -14.59
C ASN A 122 -7.36 -7.74 -15.07
N LYS A 123 -7.24 -8.95 -15.62
CA LYS A 123 -8.40 -9.79 -16.00
C LYS A 123 -9.23 -10.21 -14.79
N VAL A 124 -8.57 -10.65 -13.71
CA VAL A 124 -9.24 -11.06 -12.46
C VAL A 124 -9.98 -9.87 -11.83
N VAL A 125 -9.33 -8.71 -11.71
CA VAL A 125 -9.94 -7.49 -11.17
C VAL A 125 -11.11 -7.02 -12.03
N LYS A 126 -10.97 -7.08 -13.36
CA LYS A 126 -12.06 -6.74 -14.27
C LYS A 126 -13.27 -7.65 -14.08
N ALA A 127 -13.05 -8.97 -14.00
CA ALA A 127 -14.13 -9.93 -13.79
C ALA A 127 -14.84 -9.75 -12.42
N GLU A 128 -14.09 -9.47 -11.35
CA GLU A 128 -14.69 -9.20 -10.04
C GLU A 128 -15.50 -7.89 -10.04
N ASN A 129 -15.00 -6.84 -10.69
CA ASN A 129 -15.75 -5.59 -10.85
C ASN A 129 -17.03 -5.77 -11.68
N GLU A 130 -16.98 -6.55 -12.77
CA GLU A 130 -18.16 -6.87 -13.59
C GLU A 130 -19.21 -7.65 -12.77
N LYS A 131 -18.77 -8.60 -11.94
CA LYS A 131 -19.64 -9.35 -11.04
C LYS A 131 -20.28 -8.44 -9.98
N ILE A 132 -19.51 -7.57 -9.35
CA ILE A 132 -20.03 -6.60 -8.35
C ILE A 132 -21.06 -5.69 -9.03
N ALA A 133 -20.73 -5.13 -10.20
CA ALA A 133 -21.66 -4.28 -10.95
C ALA A 133 -22.96 -4.99 -11.32
N ALA A 134 -22.90 -6.27 -11.70
CA ALA A 134 -24.09 -7.07 -11.99
C ALA A 134 -24.97 -7.29 -10.75
N VAL A 135 -24.36 -7.54 -9.58
CA VAL A 135 -25.07 -7.69 -8.31
C VAL A 135 -25.72 -6.36 -7.91
N ASP A 136 -24.98 -5.26 -7.95
CA ASP A 136 -25.48 -3.93 -7.60
C ASP A 136 -26.65 -3.53 -8.51
N PHE A 137 -26.56 -3.84 -9.81
CA PHE A 137 -27.64 -3.61 -10.76
C PHE A 137 -28.88 -4.45 -10.45
N ALA A 138 -28.71 -5.74 -10.13
CA ALA A 138 -29.82 -6.61 -9.75
C ALA A 138 -30.51 -6.11 -8.47
N THR A 139 -29.75 -5.72 -7.45
CA THR A 139 -30.27 -5.15 -6.19
C THR A 139 -30.98 -3.82 -6.43
N ALA A 140 -30.47 -2.97 -7.32
CA ALA A 140 -31.12 -1.71 -7.69
C ALA A 140 -32.47 -1.96 -8.38
N GLN A 141 -32.54 -2.92 -9.32
CA GLN A 141 -33.80 -3.29 -9.98
C GLN A 141 -34.83 -3.84 -9.00
N GLU A 142 -34.44 -4.72 -8.10
CA GLU A 142 -35.31 -5.26 -7.05
C GLU A 142 -35.87 -4.14 -6.18
N THR A 143 -35.00 -3.23 -5.72
CA THR A 143 -35.39 -2.07 -4.91
C THR A 143 -36.38 -1.15 -5.64
N MET A 144 -36.17 -0.91 -6.93
CA MET A 144 -37.10 -0.12 -7.76
C MET A 144 -38.45 -0.81 -7.92
N ALA A 145 -38.46 -2.12 -8.18
CA ALA A 145 -39.70 -2.90 -8.33
C ALA A 145 -40.52 -2.92 -7.03
N ASP A 146 -39.85 -3.09 -5.89
CA ASP A 146 -40.50 -3.03 -4.58
C ASP A 146 -41.00 -1.62 -4.22
N GLY A 147 -40.23 -0.59 -4.56
CA GLY A 147 -40.65 0.80 -4.43
C GLY A 147 -41.92 1.09 -5.24
N ALA A 148 -41.96 0.64 -6.49
CA ALA A 148 -43.13 0.77 -7.37
C ALA A 148 -44.35 0.02 -6.83
N ARG A 149 -44.17 -1.22 -6.35
CA ARG A 149 -45.25 -1.99 -5.71
C ARG A 149 -45.83 -1.26 -4.50
N ARG A 150 -44.97 -0.75 -3.60
CA ARG A 150 -45.40 -0.01 -2.41
C ARG A 150 -46.13 1.29 -2.78
N ALA A 151 -45.66 2.00 -3.80
CA ALA A 151 -46.32 3.22 -4.30
C ALA A 151 -47.73 2.91 -4.82
N SER A 152 -47.90 1.85 -5.62
CA SER A 152 -49.20 1.43 -6.16
C SER A 152 -50.19 1.02 -5.05
N ILE A 153 -49.73 0.29 -4.03
CA ILE A 153 -50.56 -0.08 -2.87
C ILE A 153 -51.04 1.18 -2.13
N LYS A 154 -50.13 2.10 -1.81
CA LYS A 154 -50.47 3.36 -1.12
C LYS A 154 -51.45 4.20 -1.93
N GLN A 155 -51.31 4.24 -3.26
CA GLN A 155 -52.25 4.96 -4.12
C GLN A 155 -53.64 4.32 -4.08
N ALA A 156 -53.73 2.99 -4.16
CA ALA A 156 -55.01 2.28 -4.08
C ALA A 156 -55.70 2.46 -2.71
N GLU A 157 -54.93 2.39 -1.62
CA GLU A 157 -55.41 2.67 -0.26
C GLU A 157 -55.92 4.11 -0.11
N GLY A 158 -55.17 5.08 -0.64
CA GLY A 158 -55.58 6.49 -0.65
C GLY A 158 -56.88 6.73 -1.41
N VAL A 159 -57.05 6.12 -2.58
CA VAL A 159 -58.30 6.21 -3.37
C VAL A 159 -59.47 5.59 -2.61
N ARG A 160 -59.26 4.43 -1.97
CA ARG A 160 -60.30 3.77 -1.16
C ARG A 160 -60.72 4.66 0.00
N GLN A 161 -59.76 5.23 0.73
CA GLN A 161 -60.04 6.08 1.89
C GLN A 161 -60.78 7.36 1.47
N ALA A 162 -60.38 7.97 0.35
CA ALA A 162 -61.06 9.15 -0.18
C ALA A 162 -62.55 8.88 -0.49
N LYS A 163 -62.86 7.75 -1.13
CA LYS A 163 -64.25 7.36 -1.42
C LYS A 163 -65.09 7.12 -0.16
N ILE A 164 -64.48 6.58 0.90
CA ILE A 164 -65.19 6.37 2.18
C ILE A 164 -65.53 7.73 2.81
N LEU A 165 -64.56 8.64 2.87
CA LEU A 165 -64.77 9.98 3.44
C LEU A 165 -65.80 10.80 2.66
N GLU A 166 -65.87 10.63 1.34
CA GLU A 166 -66.87 11.28 0.48
C GLU A 166 -68.28 10.75 0.78
N ALA A 167 -68.44 9.43 0.95
CA ALA A 167 -69.73 8.80 1.26
C ALA A 167 -70.23 9.05 2.70
N GLU A 168 -69.34 9.36 3.64
CA GLU A 168 -69.71 9.74 5.02
C GLU A 168 -70.04 11.24 5.16
N GLY A 169 -69.73 12.06 4.15
CA GLY A 169 -69.96 13.50 4.13
C GLY A 169 -71.30 13.94 3.53
N GLU A 170 -72.04 13.03 2.87
CA GLU A 170 -73.42 13.21 2.39
C GLU A 170 -74.45 12.72 3.42
#